data_AF-A0A7C6FUT7-F1
#
_entry.id   AF-A0A7C6FUT7-F1
#
_cell.length_a   1.000
_cell.length_b   1.000
_cell.length_c   1.000
_cell.angle_alpha   90.00
_cell.angle_beta   90.00
_cell.angle_gamma   90.00
#
_symmetry.space_group_name_H-M   'P 1'
#
loop_
_entity.id
_entity.type
_entity.pdbx_description
1 polymer ?
#
loop_
_entity_poly.entity_id
_entity_poly.type
_entity_poly.pdbx_seq_one_letter_code
_entity_poly.pdbx_strand_id
1 'polypeptide(L)'
;MQKKEEFMQSTRMVDADGGRRGVEEAIEYLLRPETTYKLILATELGMPVLTLVAKDLEREFDANSRFPVVVAGDEKNYVFRQNIGRMVKFVMEIYGFRPAKGDMERLRIPAVSGSDYFTTSAVYEKAGDAQFDILITAIKE
;
A
#
# COMPACT_ATOMS: atom_id res chain seq x y z
N MET A 1 7.48 11.19 10.42
CA MET A 1 8.13 9.96 10.91
C MET A 1 9.43 9.82 10.14
N GLN A 2 10.58 9.69 10.80
CA GLN A 2 11.89 9.71 10.14
C GLN A 2 11.99 8.79 8.90
N LYS A 3 11.41 7.58 8.96
CA LYS A 3 11.38 6.64 7.83
C LYS A 3 10.59 7.16 6.62
N LYS A 4 9.47 7.84 6.85
CA LYS A 4 8.68 8.48 5.78
C LYS A 4 9.55 9.49 5.04
N GLU A 5 10.21 10.38 5.79
CA GLU A 5 11.14 11.36 5.21
C GLU A 5 12.29 10.68 4.43
N GLU A 6 12.87 9.58 4.92
CA GLU A 6 13.89 8.80 4.21
C GLU A 6 13.35 8.20 2.89
N PHE A 7 12.14 7.63 2.90
CA PHE A 7 11.48 7.14 1.69
C PHE A 7 11.24 8.27 0.69
N MET A 8 10.74 9.42 1.17
CA MET A 8 10.51 10.59 0.34
C MET A 8 11.83 11.16 -0.21
N GLN A 9 12.94 11.11 0.51
CA GLN A 9 14.23 11.57 -0.05
C GLN A 9 14.79 10.63 -1.13
N SER A 10 14.53 9.33 -1.02
CA SER A 10 15.07 8.33 -1.95
C SER A 10 14.22 8.10 -3.20
N THR A 11 12.90 8.30 -3.12
CA THR A 11 11.98 8.03 -4.23
C THR A 11 11.94 9.17 -5.26
N ARG A 12 11.86 8.80 -6.55
CA ARG A 12 11.62 9.72 -7.69
C ARG A 12 10.16 9.77 -8.14
N MET A 13 9.25 9.22 -7.35
CA MET A 13 7.82 9.26 -7.65
C MET A 13 7.32 10.70 -7.70
N VAL A 14 6.44 10.95 -8.66
CA VAL A 14 5.68 12.20 -8.80
C VAL A 14 4.19 11.89 -8.80
N ASP A 15 3.40 12.88 -8.44
CA ASP A 15 1.94 12.86 -8.51
C ASP A 15 1.45 13.30 -9.92
N ALA A 16 0.13 13.34 -10.14
CA ALA A 16 -0.47 13.69 -11.43
C ALA A 16 -0.12 15.11 -11.91
N ASP A 17 0.21 16.02 -10.99
CA ASP A 17 0.62 17.39 -11.30
C ASP A 17 2.13 17.51 -11.55
N GLY A 18 2.88 16.39 -11.51
CA GLY A 18 4.35 16.36 -11.54
C GLY A 18 4.99 16.81 -10.21
N GLY A 19 4.19 16.98 -9.17
CA GLY A 19 4.61 17.34 -7.82
C GLY A 19 4.87 16.12 -6.93
N ARG A 20 4.97 16.36 -5.63
CA ARG A 20 5.20 15.33 -4.61
C ARG A 20 4.06 15.16 -3.62
N ARG A 21 3.07 16.06 -3.65
CA ARG A 21 2.05 16.15 -2.61
C ARG A 21 1.15 14.91 -2.61
N GLY A 22 0.73 14.44 -3.78
CA GLY A 22 -0.04 13.20 -3.89
C GLY A 22 0.75 11.96 -3.47
N VAL A 23 2.08 11.97 -3.66
CA VAL A 23 2.98 10.89 -3.20
C VAL A 23 3.05 10.87 -1.67
N GLU A 24 3.15 12.05 -1.03
CA GLU A 24 3.13 12.21 0.42
C GLU A 24 1.80 11.76 1.02
N GLU A 25 0.68 12.19 0.44
CA GLU A 25 -0.67 11.78 0.85
C GLU A 25 -0.84 10.24 0.78
N ALA A 26 -0.37 9.61 -0.30
CA ALA A 26 -0.43 8.16 -0.48
C ALA A 26 0.39 7.38 0.55
N ILE A 27 1.64 7.80 0.80
CA ILE A 27 2.47 7.11 1.81
C ILE A 27 1.94 7.36 3.23
N GLU A 28 1.43 8.55 3.53
CA GLU A 28 0.83 8.87 4.82
C GLU A 28 -0.44 8.05 5.06
N TYR A 29 -1.27 7.86 4.04
CA TYR A 29 -2.44 6.97 4.11
C TYR A 29 -2.06 5.53 4.42
N LEU A 30 -1.02 5.00 3.76
CA LEU A 30 -0.54 3.63 3.97
C LEU A 30 0.09 3.43 5.35
N LEU A 31 0.64 4.48 5.95
CA LEU A 31 1.25 4.47 7.28
C LEU A 31 0.22 4.66 8.42
N ARG A 32 -1.05 4.96 8.12
CA ARG A 32 -2.11 5.02 9.14
C ARG A 32 -2.22 3.66 9.84
N PRO A 33 -2.32 3.60 11.18
CA PRO A 33 -2.34 2.34 11.92
C PRO A 33 -3.37 1.33 11.39
N GLU A 34 -4.57 1.79 11.01
CA GLU A 34 -5.65 0.96 10.51
C GLU A 34 -5.32 0.37 9.13
N THR A 35 -4.73 1.18 8.25
CA THR A 35 -4.30 0.75 6.92
C THR A 35 -3.16 -0.26 7.02
N THR A 36 -2.13 0.07 7.79
CA THR A 36 -0.98 -0.83 8.04
C THR A 36 -1.45 -2.14 8.66
N TYR A 37 -2.35 -2.09 9.64
CA TYR A 37 -2.91 -3.30 10.25
C TYR A 37 -3.61 -4.18 9.22
N LYS A 38 -4.43 -3.61 8.32
CA LYS A 38 -5.06 -4.38 7.23
C LYS A 38 -4.04 -5.01 6.27
N LEU A 39 -2.92 -4.35 5.97
CA LEU A 39 -1.83 -4.92 5.15
C LEU A 39 -1.18 -6.13 5.84
N ILE A 40 -0.88 -5.99 7.14
CA ILE A 40 -0.30 -7.07 7.96
C ILE A 40 -1.30 -8.22 8.10
N LEU A 41 -2.56 -7.94 8.43
CA LEU A 41 -3.61 -8.96 8.57
C LEU A 41 -3.82 -9.74 7.27
N ALA A 42 -3.84 -9.06 6.11
CA ALA A 42 -3.92 -9.75 4.82
C ALA A 42 -2.75 -10.74 4.63
N THR A 43 -1.55 -10.33 5.05
CA THR A 43 -0.34 -11.15 5.00
C THR A 43 -0.41 -12.35 5.94
N GLU A 44 -0.84 -12.15 7.18
CA GLU A 44 -0.99 -13.22 8.18
C GLU A 44 -2.05 -14.26 7.76
N LEU A 45 -3.06 -13.83 7.00
CA LEU A 45 -4.07 -14.71 6.39
C LEU A 45 -3.58 -15.40 5.10
N GLY A 46 -2.31 -15.21 4.70
CA GLY A 46 -1.74 -15.79 3.48
C GLY A 46 -2.31 -15.20 2.18
N MET A 47 -2.96 -14.04 2.27
CA MET A 47 -3.56 -13.36 1.13
C MET A 47 -2.59 -12.36 0.48
N PRO A 48 -2.84 -11.95 -0.77
CA PRO A 48 -2.12 -10.81 -1.35
C PRO A 48 -2.26 -9.57 -0.46
N VAL A 49 -1.18 -8.84 -0.22
CA VAL A 49 -1.11 -7.76 0.79
C VAL A 49 -2.16 -6.66 0.62
N LEU A 50 -2.60 -6.37 -0.60
CA LEU A 50 -3.59 -5.34 -0.87
C LEU A 50 -5.03 -5.80 -0.64
N THR A 51 -5.27 -7.07 -0.32
CA THR A 51 -6.63 -7.67 -0.31
C THR A 51 -7.62 -6.90 0.55
N LEU A 52 -7.21 -6.44 1.73
CA LEU A 52 -8.10 -5.75 2.67
C LEU A 52 -8.13 -4.23 2.51
N VAL A 53 -7.29 -3.66 1.64
CA VAL A 53 -7.16 -2.19 1.47
C VAL A 53 -7.42 -1.71 0.05
N ALA A 54 -7.45 -2.60 -0.94
CA ALA A 54 -7.50 -2.23 -2.36
C ALA A 54 -8.72 -1.35 -2.69
N LYS A 55 -9.90 -1.67 -2.16
CA LYS A 55 -11.10 -0.85 -2.36
C LYS A 55 -11.05 0.49 -1.64
N ASP A 56 -10.46 0.52 -0.44
CA ASP A 56 -10.30 1.77 0.29
C ASP A 56 -9.32 2.71 -0.43
N LEU A 57 -8.24 2.16 -1.00
CA LEU A 57 -7.30 2.91 -1.85
C LEU A 57 -7.97 3.48 -3.10
N GLU A 58 -8.85 2.72 -3.76
CA GLU A 58 -9.63 3.22 -4.90
C GLU A 58 -10.59 4.35 -4.53
N ARG A 59 -11.12 4.35 -3.31
CA ARG A 59 -12.02 5.39 -2.79
C ARG A 59 -11.27 6.63 -2.36
N GLU A 60 -10.15 6.48 -1.66
CA GLU A 60 -9.33 7.60 -1.18
C GLU A 60 -8.61 8.30 -2.34
N PHE A 61 -8.07 7.51 -3.27
CA PHE A 61 -7.27 7.98 -4.40
C PHE A 61 -8.05 7.84 -5.72
N ASP A 62 -9.24 8.44 -5.74
CA ASP A 62 -10.12 8.45 -6.91
C ASP A 62 -9.57 9.34 -8.04
N ALA A 63 -10.36 9.51 -9.10
CA ALA A 63 -9.99 10.29 -10.29
C ALA A 63 -9.77 11.79 -10.01
N ASN A 64 -10.24 12.31 -8.88
CA ASN A 64 -10.08 13.71 -8.47
C ASN A 64 -8.88 13.91 -7.53
N SER A 65 -8.27 12.82 -7.05
CA SER A 65 -7.07 12.89 -6.22
C SER A 65 -5.84 13.29 -7.04
N ARG A 66 -4.80 13.81 -6.36
CA ARG A 66 -3.51 14.07 -6.99
C ARG A 66 -2.75 12.79 -7.35
N PHE A 67 -3.18 11.65 -6.83
CA PHE A 67 -2.51 10.36 -7.02
C PHE A 67 -3.51 9.29 -7.47
N PRO A 68 -4.21 9.49 -8.60
CA PRO A 68 -5.36 8.67 -8.96
C PRO A 68 -4.95 7.22 -9.23
N VAL A 69 -5.48 6.27 -8.45
CA VAL A 69 -5.23 4.83 -8.65
C VAL A 69 -6.30 4.16 -9.51
N VAL A 70 -7.42 4.85 -9.73
CA VAL A 70 -8.51 4.48 -10.63
C VAL A 70 -8.26 5.02 -12.05
N VAL A 71 -9.00 4.54 -13.04
CA VAL A 71 -8.96 5.11 -14.40
C VAL A 71 -9.57 6.51 -14.39
N ALA A 72 -8.88 7.49 -14.98
CA ALA A 72 -9.38 8.86 -15.19
C ALA A 72 -9.33 9.17 -16.69
N GLY A 73 -10.49 9.28 -17.34
CA GLY A 73 -10.57 9.41 -18.80
C GLY A 73 -9.94 8.21 -19.52
N ASP A 74 -9.06 8.46 -20.48
CA ASP A 74 -8.34 7.42 -21.24
C ASP A 74 -7.07 6.91 -20.51
N GLU A 75 -6.68 7.55 -19.41
CA GLU A 75 -5.47 7.20 -18.67
C GLU A 75 -5.71 6.01 -17.74
N LYS A 76 -5.00 4.91 -18.02
CA LYS A 76 -5.12 3.69 -17.23
C LYS A 76 -4.42 3.75 -15.86
N ASN A 77 -3.79 4.87 -15.49
CA ASN A 77 -3.17 5.16 -14.19
C ASN A 77 -2.34 4.01 -13.56
N TYR A 78 -1.75 3.19 -14.41
CA TYR A 78 -1.04 1.98 -13.99
C TYR A 78 0.21 2.30 -13.16
N VAL A 79 0.89 3.40 -13.46
CA VAL A 79 2.08 3.87 -12.75
C VAL A 79 1.75 4.20 -11.29
N PHE A 80 0.63 4.86 -11.01
CA PHE A 80 0.20 5.16 -9.64
C PHE A 80 -0.09 3.89 -8.85
N ARG A 81 -0.78 2.90 -9.45
CA ARG A 81 -0.99 1.58 -8.83
C ARG A 81 0.32 0.82 -8.57
N GLN A 82 1.29 0.89 -9.48
CA GLN A 82 2.62 0.32 -9.25
C GLN A 82 3.35 1.02 -8.09
N ASN A 83 3.23 2.34 -8.01
CA ASN A 83 3.84 3.12 -6.95
C ASN A 83 3.22 2.81 -5.58
N ILE A 84 1.91 2.54 -5.48
CA ILE A 84 1.30 1.97 -4.27
C ILE A 84 1.99 0.66 -3.89
N GLY A 85 2.23 -0.24 -4.84
CA GLY A 85 2.95 -1.50 -4.56
C GLY A 85 4.36 -1.26 -3.99
N ARG A 86 5.09 -0.27 -4.51
CA ARG A 86 6.42 0.13 -4.01
C ARG A 86 6.35 0.76 -2.61
N MET A 87 5.35 1.60 -2.35
CA MET A 87 5.11 2.20 -1.04
C MET A 87 4.75 1.12 -0.01
N VAL A 88 3.87 0.17 -0.37
CA VAL A 88 3.51 -0.96 0.49
C VAL A 88 4.72 -1.83 0.81
N LYS A 89 5.62 -2.07 -0.14
CA LYS A 89 6.88 -2.77 0.13
C LYS A 89 7.68 -2.06 1.23
N PHE A 90 7.87 -0.75 1.10
CA PHE A 90 8.54 0.03 2.13
C PHE A 90 7.82 -0.03 3.48
N VAL A 91 6.49 0.12 3.53
CA VAL A 91 5.71 0.01 4.78
C VAL A 91 5.90 -1.37 5.41
N MET A 92 5.73 -2.45 4.65
CA MET A 92 5.86 -3.82 5.15
C MET A 92 7.28 -4.12 5.68
N GLU A 93 8.32 -3.59 5.03
CA GLU A 93 9.72 -3.73 5.48
C GLU A 93 9.98 -3.06 6.84
N ILE A 94 9.31 -1.94 7.14
CA ILE A 94 9.38 -1.29 8.47
C ILE A 94 8.90 -2.24 9.56
N TYR A 95 7.89 -3.07 9.27
CA TYR A 95 7.30 -4.03 10.21
C TYR A 95 7.92 -5.44 10.11
N GLY A 96 9.07 -5.59 9.45
CA GLY A 96 9.82 -6.86 9.40
C GLY A 96 9.30 -7.89 8.38
N PHE A 97 8.44 -7.47 7.45
CA PHE A 97 7.89 -8.32 6.40
C PHE A 97 8.65 -8.15 5.08
N ARG A 98 8.76 -9.22 4.29
CA ARG A 98 9.33 -9.21 2.93
C ARG A 98 8.47 -10.01 1.97
N PRO A 99 8.52 -9.73 0.65
CA PRO A 99 7.81 -10.54 -0.34
C PRO A 99 8.27 -12.01 -0.29
N ALA A 100 7.32 -12.93 -0.13
CA ALA A 100 7.58 -14.35 0.17
C ALA A 100 8.32 -15.12 -0.94
N LYS A 101 8.25 -14.64 -2.18
CA LYS A 101 8.93 -15.26 -3.33
C LYS A 101 9.65 -14.21 -4.20
N GLY A 102 10.22 -13.22 -3.54
CA GLY A 102 10.84 -12.06 -4.20
C GLY A 102 9.82 -11.15 -4.90
N ASP A 103 10.31 -10.14 -5.62
CA ASP A 103 9.46 -9.08 -6.21
C ASP A 103 8.61 -9.56 -7.42
N MET A 104 8.82 -10.78 -7.91
CA MET A 104 8.24 -11.25 -9.17
C MET A 104 6.92 -12.02 -9.02
N GLU A 105 6.66 -12.65 -7.88
CA GLU A 105 5.44 -13.45 -7.72
C GLU A 105 4.31 -12.62 -7.11
N ARG A 106 3.33 -12.28 -7.95
CA ARG A 106 2.11 -11.58 -7.55
C ARG A 106 0.93 -12.53 -7.68
N LEU A 107 0.12 -12.61 -6.63
CA LEU A 107 -1.11 -13.38 -6.64
C LEU A 107 -2.30 -12.49 -6.99
N ARG A 108 -3.33 -13.10 -7.57
CA ARG A 108 -4.59 -12.43 -7.87
C ARG A 108 -5.26 -11.98 -6.58
N ILE A 109 -5.64 -10.71 -6.52
CA ILE A 109 -6.42 -10.18 -5.40
C ILE A 109 -7.81 -10.84 -5.44
N PRO A 110 -8.27 -11.48 -4.35
CA PRO A 110 -9.56 -12.16 -4.34
C PRO A 110 -10.74 -11.20 -4.47
N ALA A 111 -11.89 -11.72 -4.94
CA ALA A 111 -13.10 -10.94 -5.17
C ALA A 111 -13.64 -10.26 -3.89
N VAL A 112 -13.36 -10.81 -2.71
CA VAL A 112 -13.72 -10.22 -1.41
C VAL A 112 -13.13 -8.82 -1.21
N SER A 113 -12.05 -8.48 -1.93
CA SER A 113 -11.47 -7.14 -1.89
C SER A 113 -12.39 -6.06 -2.46
N GLY A 114 -13.32 -6.41 -3.36
CA GLY A 114 -14.16 -5.46 -4.08
C GLY A 114 -13.40 -4.49 -5.00
N SER A 115 -12.12 -4.76 -5.28
CA SER A 115 -11.26 -3.90 -6.11
C SER A 115 -11.57 -4.06 -7.59
N ASP A 116 -11.71 -2.92 -8.28
CA ASP A 116 -11.95 -2.86 -9.72
C ASP A 116 -10.64 -2.67 -10.51
N TYR A 117 -9.63 -2.03 -9.91
CA TYR A 117 -8.41 -1.58 -10.58
C TYR A 117 -7.14 -2.29 -10.12
N PHE A 118 -7.07 -2.75 -8.87
CA PHE A 118 -5.98 -3.60 -8.39
C PHE A 118 -6.33 -5.07 -8.62
N THR A 119 -5.64 -5.70 -9.57
CA THR A 119 -5.91 -7.11 -9.92
C THR A 119 -4.98 -8.10 -9.22
N THR A 120 -3.78 -7.67 -8.85
CA THR A 120 -2.74 -8.53 -8.26
C THR A 120 -1.91 -7.77 -7.25
N SER A 121 -1.39 -8.44 -6.23
CA SER A 121 -0.37 -7.90 -5.34
C SER A 121 0.57 -9.00 -4.85
N ALA A 122 1.71 -8.60 -4.29
CA ALA A 122 2.63 -9.54 -3.67
C ALA A 122 2.02 -10.16 -2.40
N VAL A 123 2.51 -11.36 -2.07
CA VAL A 123 2.32 -11.99 -0.75
C VAL A 123 3.58 -11.77 0.05
N TYR A 124 3.44 -11.48 1.33
CA TYR A 124 4.56 -11.22 2.22
C TYR A 124 4.70 -12.36 3.23
N GLU A 125 5.87 -12.43 3.85
CA GLU A 125 6.16 -13.30 4.98
C GLU A 125 7.00 -12.52 6.00
N LYS A 126 6.94 -12.95 7.26
CA LYS A 126 7.74 -12.36 8.32
C LYS A 126 9.16 -12.89 8.21
N ALA A 127 10.13 -12.02 7.93
CA ALA A 127 11.48 -12.43 7.52
C ALA A 127 12.62 -11.60 8.13
N GLY A 128 12.34 -10.57 8.92
CA GLY A 128 13.38 -9.74 9.53
C GLY A 128 12.97 -9.07 10.83
N ASP A 129 13.92 -8.36 11.43
CA ASP A 129 13.69 -7.56 12.63
C ASP A 129 12.75 -6.40 12.30
N ALA A 130 11.59 -6.38 12.97
CA ALA A 130 10.65 -5.28 12.86
C ALA A 130 11.22 -4.03 13.55
N GLN A 131 11.16 -2.88 12.88
CA GLN A 131 11.54 -1.60 13.48
C GLN A 131 10.39 -0.99 14.29
N PHE A 132 9.16 -1.40 14.01
CA PHE A 132 7.95 -0.98 14.69
C PHE A 132 7.04 -2.18 14.90
N ASP A 133 6.29 -2.17 16.00
CA ASP A 133 5.22 -3.11 16.29
C ASP A 133 3.86 -2.38 16.26
N ILE A 134 2.79 -3.12 15.95
CA ILE A 134 1.41 -2.63 16.09
C ILE A 134 0.81 -3.23 17.35
N LEU A 135 0.43 -2.38 18.30
CA LEU A 135 -0.35 -2.77 19.47
C LEU A 135 -1.83 -2.46 19.22
N ILE A 136 -2.67 -3.49 19.26
CA ILE A 136 -4.12 -3.36 19.15
C ILE A 136 -4.72 -3.54 20.54
N THR A 137 -5.40 -2.50 21.03
CA THR A 137 -6.06 -2.52 22.33
C THR A 137 -7.56 -2.35 22.13
N ALA A 138 -8.34 -3.34 22.54
CA ALA A 138 -9.79 -3.19 22.65
C ALA A 138 -10.11 -2.45 23.95
N ILE A 139 -10.74 -1.28 23.83
CA ILE A 139 -11.23 -0.53 24.98
C ILE A 139 -12.73 -0.82 25.09
N LYS A 140 -13.16 -1.27 26.26
CA LYS A 140 -14.59 -1.38 26.57
C LYS A 140 -15.06 0.01 27.00
N GLU A 141 -15.95 0.62 26.20
CA GLU A 141 -16.69 1.82 26.62
C GLU A 141 -17.61 1.52 27.81
#